data_AF-A0A3M4UFT6-F1
#
_entry.id   AF-A0A3M4UFT6-F1
#
_cell.length_a   1.000
_cell.length_b   1.000
_cell.length_c   1.000
_cell.angle_alpha   90.00
_cell.angle_beta   90.00
_cell.angle_gamma   90.00
#
_symmetry.space_group_name_H-M   'P 1'
#
loop_
_entity.id
_entity.type
_entity.pdbx_description
1 polymer ?
#
loop_
_entity_poly.entity_id
_entity_poly.type
_entity_poly.pdbx_seq_one_letter_code
_entity_poly.pdbx_strand_id
1 'polypeptide(L)'
;MDCVGLLDWLFKKRIPQRHSPRASATDTVFEISSSFITIPSIDYYGLCRHAPGKKWLLSWKDSTPDGIRGGSRDAGEGRYVLVDVEGNTVRVDARMARPNNGSVADNGTFCLEDWHFGSTLSGTFHVFNEKGVPIITKELSANILDSGISQSGRLAFCTTANSPTEDAHKLFLFDLKEGRQLFAVTPARACERFGFDETALQLVARVAGGGEYRYGTDGALLDESAADDALLASTNYSDVILTAESMLKRKPAVAELESILAALIRARGLGADGNPAWKPTGLKVQGLAHEALGQASEAIGCYEEALRLNPKIGIKRKLDSLLKRKP
;
A
#
# COMPACT_ATOMS: atom_id res chain seq x y z
N MET A 1 57.56 52.66 27.63
CA MET A 1 57.83 52.31 29.03
C MET A 1 56.55 52.67 29.76
N ASP A 2 55.67 51.76 30.16
CA ASP A 2 55.91 50.40 30.62
C ASP A 2 54.79 49.42 30.25
N CYS A 3 55.21 48.17 30.13
CA CYS A 3 54.39 46.98 29.98
C CYS A 3 53.64 46.66 31.27
N VAL A 4 52.34 46.45 31.16
CA VAL A 4 51.53 45.59 32.04
C VAL A 4 50.57 44.88 31.09
N GLY A 5 50.46 43.55 30.98
CA GLY A 5 51.05 42.42 31.67
C GLY A 5 50.15 41.24 31.32
N LEU A 6 50.66 40.23 30.61
CA LEU A 6 49.95 39.05 30.09
C LEU A 6 49.32 38.15 31.20
N LEU A 7 49.39 38.58 32.47
CA LEU A 7 48.93 37.85 33.65
C LEU A 7 47.56 38.29 34.18
N ASP A 8 47.01 39.44 33.76
CA ASP A 8 45.65 39.87 34.15
C ASP A 8 44.53 39.21 33.33
N TRP A 9 44.88 38.48 32.28
CA TRP A 9 43.95 37.61 31.55
C TRP A 9 43.76 36.24 32.24
N LEU A 10 44.70 35.82 33.09
CA LEU A 10 44.73 34.48 33.70
C LEU A 10 43.95 34.35 35.02
N PHE A 11 43.45 35.44 35.61
CA PHE A 11 42.76 35.40 36.92
C PHE A 11 41.41 36.13 36.97
N LYS A 12 40.59 36.03 35.91
CA LYS A 12 39.16 36.34 36.03
C LYS A 12 38.47 35.29 36.91
N LYS A 13 38.20 35.67 38.17
CA LYS A 13 37.34 34.95 39.12
C LYS A 13 36.05 34.51 38.42
N ARG A 14 35.87 33.20 38.28
CA ARG A 14 34.61 32.57 37.88
C ARG A 14 33.54 32.93 38.91
N ILE A 15 32.58 33.74 38.49
CA ILE A 15 31.28 33.85 39.17
C ILE A 15 30.66 32.45 39.09
N PRO A 16 30.26 31.82 40.21
CA PRO A 16 29.62 30.52 40.16
C PRO A 16 28.28 30.69 39.43
N GLN A 17 28.18 30.13 38.22
CA GLN A 17 26.89 29.89 37.60
C GLN A 17 26.09 29.03 38.58
N ARG A 18 25.01 29.59 39.12
CA ARG A 18 23.95 28.80 39.73
C ARG A 18 23.52 27.79 38.67
N HIS A 19 23.84 26.52 38.91
CA HIS A 19 23.22 25.43 38.18
C HIS A 19 21.72 25.53 38.44
N SER A 20 21.00 26.05 37.45
CA SER A 20 19.59 25.74 37.32
C SER A 20 19.48 24.22 37.32
N PRO A 21 18.59 23.62 38.14
CA PRO A 21 18.42 22.18 38.11
C PRO A 21 18.09 21.79 36.68
N ARG A 22 18.97 20.96 36.11
CA ARG A 22 18.72 20.26 34.85
C ARG A 22 17.39 19.57 35.06
N ALA A 23 16.36 19.95 34.30
CA ALA A 23 15.11 19.21 34.28
C ALA A 23 15.48 17.73 34.16
N SER A 24 15.00 16.89 35.09
CA SER A 24 15.28 15.47 35.05
C SER A 24 14.92 14.99 33.65
N ALA A 25 15.90 14.45 32.91
CA ALA A 25 15.57 13.64 31.77
C ALA A 25 14.66 12.55 32.32
N THR A 26 13.37 12.61 31.99
CA THR A 26 12.48 11.47 32.22
C THR A 26 13.13 10.33 31.48
N ASP A 27 13.59 9.30 32.20
CA ASP A 27 14.16 8.11 31.59
C ASP A 27 13.12 7.59 30.59
N THR A 28 13.45 7.72 29.30
CA THR A 28 12.54 7.31 28.23
C THR A 28 12.40 5.80 28.32
N VAL A 29 11.16 5.30 28.35
CA VAL A 29 10.89 3.86 28.51
C VAL A 29 11.33 3.06 27.28
N PHE A 30 11.48 3.74 26.15
CA PHE A 30 11.81 3.16 24.85
C PHE A 30 12.71 4.08 24.03
N GLU A 31 13.43 3.49 23.07
CA GLU A 31 14.26 4.20 22.10
C GLU A 31 13.75 3.90 20.68
N ILE A 32 13.60 4.93 19.85
CA ILE A 32 13.10 4.80 18.48
C ILE A 32 14.23 5.14 17.52
N SER A 33 14.52 4.23 16.60
CA SER A 33 15.52 4.41 15.55
C SER A 33 14.95 4.01 14.20
N SER A 34 14.77 5.00 13.32
CA SER A 34 14.18 4.81 11.99
C SER A 34 12.83 4.09 12.05
N SER A 35 12.78 2.82 11.65
CA SER A 35 11.58 1.97 11.62
C SER A 35 11.56 0.93 12.73
N PHE A 36 12.38 1.08 13.77
CA PHE A 36 12.48 0.14 14.88
C PHE A 36 12.33 0.85 16.23
N ILE A 37 11.85 0.09 17.21
CA ILE A 37 11.80 0.49 18.62
C ILE A 37 12.49 -0.56 19.50
N THR A 38 13.19 -0.09 20.52
CA THR A 38 13.74 -0.90 21.60
C THR A 38 13.04 -0.50 22.90
N ILE A 39 12.61 -1.48 23.70
CA ILE A 39 12.03 -1.26 25.03
C ILE A 39 12.79 -2.14 26.03
N PRO A 40 13.87 -1.64 26.64
CA PRO A 40 14.79 -2.45 27.43
C PRO A 40 14.12 -3.12 28.64
N SER A 41 13.16 -2.44 29.28
CA SER A 41 12.48 -2.93 30.48
C SER A 41 11.69 -4.23 30.27
N ILE A 42 11.36 -4.56 29.03
CA ILE A 42 10.59 -5.76 28.66
C ILE A 42 11.32 -6.63 27.63
N ASP A 43 12.62 -6.40 27.42
CA ASP A 43 13.45 -7.10 26.44
C ASP A 43 12.78 -7.18 25.05
N TYR A 44 12.45 -5.99 24.51
CA TYR A 44 11.73 -5.87 23.25
C TYR A 44 12.52 -5.08 22.21
N TYR A 45 12.56 -5.63 21.00
CA TYR A 45 13.02 -4.97 19.79
C TYR A 45 12.12 -5.41 18.64
N GLY A 46 11.65 -4.48 17.82
CA GLY A 46 10.74 -4.79 16.72
C GLY A 46 10.58 -3.65 15.72
N LEU A 47 10.00 -3.97 14.57
CA LEU A 47 9.58 -2.98 13.58
C LEU A 47 8.46 -2.13 14.17
N CYS A 48 8.40 -0.85 13.82
CA CYS A 48 7.38 0.04 14.35
C CYS A 48 6.82 1.01 13.31
N ARG A 49 5.59 1.47 13.55
CA ARG A 49 4.93 2.51 12.78
C ARG A 49 4.27 3.50 13.73
N HIS A 50 4.47 4.79 13.45
CA HIS A 50 3.76 5.86 14.16
C HIS A 50 2.36 6.07 13.57
N ALA A 51 1.44 6.48 14.44
CA ALA A 51 0.21 7.11 14.00
C ALA A 51 0.53 8.44 13.28
N PRO A 52 -0.34 8.94 12.38
CA PRO A 52 -0.15 10.22 11.72
C PRO A 52 0.14 11.38 12.68
N GLY A 53 -0.60 11.46 13.79
CA GLY A 53 -0.43 12.43 14.87
C GLY A 53 0.74 12.14 15.82
N LYS A 54 1.48 11.04 15.62
CA LYS A 54 2.70 10.63 16.35
C LYS A 54 2.57 10.38 17.86
N LYS A 55 1.39 10.57 18.44
CA LYS A 55 1.10 10.21 19.83
C LYS A 55 1.21 8.72 20.10
N TRP A 56 0.82 7.90 19.13
CA TRP A 56 0.82 6.44 19.24
C TRP A 56 1.85 5.82 18.33
N LEU A 57 2.45 4.71 18.79
CA LEU A 57 3.34 3.88 18.01
C LEU A 57 2.95 2.41 18.23
N LEU A 58 2.74 1.71 17.12
CA LEU A 58 2.58 0.26 17.12
C LEU A 58 3.90 -0.38 16.74
N SER A 59 4.28 -1.44 17.42
CA SER A 59 5.42 -2.26 17.04
C SER A 59 5.09 -3.74 17.07
N TRP A 60 5.72 -4.50 16.18
CA TRP A 60 5.62 -5.95 16.13
C TRP A 60 6.98 -6.59 15.84
N LYS A 61 7.13 -7.84 16.27
CA LYS A 61 8.24 -8.72 15.90
C LYS A 61 7.71 -10.10 15.51
N ASP A 62 7.99 -10.47 14.27
CA ASP A 62 7.64 -11.77 13.70
C ASP A 62 8.79 -12.78 13.92
N SER A 63 9.08 -13.06 15.19
CA SER A 63 10.10 -14.02 15.59
C SER A 63 9.69 -14.76 16.85
N THR A 64 10.30 -15.93 17.05
CA THR A 64 10.10 -16.76 18.24
C THR A 64 10.45 -15.98 19.52
N PRO A 65 9.91 -16.38 20.69
CA PRO A 65 10.14 -15.66 21.94
C PRO A 65 11.61 -15.52 22.32
N ASP A 66 12.43 -16.53 21.98
CA ASP A 66 13.89 -16.56 22.18
C ASP A 66 14.67 -15.77 21.11
N GLY A 67 14.00 -15.23 20.09
CA GLY A 67 14.59 -14.45 19.01
C GLY A 67 15.40 -15.26 17.99
N ILE A 68 15.47 -16.59 18.11
CA ILE A 68 16.35 -17.44 17.29
C ILE A 68 15.80 -17.61 15.87
N ARG A 69 14.48 -17.63 15.69
CA ARG A 69 13.84 -17.86 14.39
C ARG A 69 12.83 -16.78 14.06
N GLY A 70 13.06 -16.07 12.96
CA GLY A 70 12.11 -15.12 12.36
C GLY A 70 11.34 -15.70 11.18
N GLY A 71 10.25 -15.06 10.77
CA GLY A 71 9.53 -15.38 9.54
C GLY A 71 8.82 -16.74 9.55
N SER A 72 8.74 -17.39 8.39
CA SER A 72 7.97 -18.63 8.20
C SER A 72 8.40 -19.77 9.14
N ARG A 73 7.44 -20.26 9.93
CA ARG A 73 7.64 -21.27 10.98
C ARG A 73 6.33 -21.95 11.36
N ASP A 74 6.45 -23.09 12.02
CA ASP A 74 5.31 -23.93 12.45
C ASP A 74 4.89 -23.69 13.91
N ALA A 75 5.70 -22.95 14.68
CA ALA A 75 5.43 -22.65 16.09
C ALA A 75 6.25 -21.44 16.59
N GLY A 76 5.91 -20.98 17.80
CA GLY A 76 6.59 -19.89 18.50
C GLY A 76 6.01 -18.54 18.13
N GLU A 77 5.17 -18.01 19.02
CA GLU A 77 4.46 -16.75 18.82
C GLU A 77 5.43 -15.56 18.72
N GLY A 78 5.08 -14.64 17.83
CA GLY A 78 5.62 -13.29 17.85
C GLY A 78 5.07 -12.47 19.00
N ARG A 79 5.45 -11.19 19.01
CA ARG A 79 5.04 -10.23 20.05
C ARG A 79 4.75 -8.88 19.39
N TYR A 80 3.81 -8.15 19.94
CA TYR A 80 3.52 -6.78 19.51
C TYR A 80 3.23 -5.91 20.73
N VAL A 81 3.52 -4.62 20.58
CA VAL A 81 3.32 -3.62 21.63
C VAL A 81 2.66 -2.37 21.05
N LEU A 82 1.75 -1.77 21.83
CA LEU A 82 1.24 -0.43 21.58
C LEU A 82 1.87 0.51 22.60
N VAL A 83 2.46 1.60 22.11
CA VAL A 83 3.15 2.61 22.92
C VAL A 83 2.41 3.94 22.83
N ASP A 84 2.10 4.50 23.99
CA ASP A 84 1.70 5.90 24.16
C ASP A 84 2.98 6.73 24.27
N VAL A 85 3.37 7.36 23.16
CA VAL A 85 4.65 8.05 23.01
C VAL A 85 4.68 9.31 23.88
N GLU A 86 3.59 10.07 23.87
CA GLU A 86 3.45 11.27 24.71
C GLU A 86 3.42 10.91 26.19
N GLY A 87 2.71 9.84 26.54
CA GLY A 87 2.67 9.33 27.91
C GLY A 87 3.94 8.61 28.35
N ASN A 88 4.91 8.36 27.46
CA ASN A 88 6.11 7.56 27.69
C ASN A 88 5.79 6.18 28.33
N THR A 89 4.77 5.48 27.83
CA THR A 89 4.31 4.19 28.40
C THR A 89 3.97 3.13 27.37
N VAL A 90 4.19 1.87 27.74
CA VAL A 90 3.66 0.70 27.00
C VAL A 90 2.23 0.45 27.47
N ARG A 91 1.26 0.51 26.55
CA ARG A 91 -0.16 0.30 26.84
C ARG A 91 -0.62 -1.12 26.59
N VAL A 92 -0.08 -1.75 25.56
CA VAL A 92 -0.37 -3.14 25.20
C VAL A 92 0.95 -3.86 25.01
N ASP A 93 1.02 -5.08 25.53
CA ASP A 93 2.12 -6.02 25.35
C ASP A 93 1.53 -7.43 25.24
N ALA A 94 1.49 -7.95 24.02
CA ALA A 94 0.73 -9.14 23.70
C ALA A 94 1.42 -10.00 22.64
N ARG A 95 0.87 -11.20 22.44
CA ARG A 95 1.41 -12.23 21.56
C ARG A 95 0.39 -12.64 20.51
N MET A 96 0.89 -13.13 19.39
CA MET A 96 0.16 -13.56 18.21
C MET A 96 1.03 -14.57 17.46
N ALA A 97 0.47 -15.48 16.67
CA ALA A 97 1.25 -16.50 15.98
C ALA A 97 2.36 -15.85 15.14
N ARG A 98 1.99 -15.00 14.18
CA ARG A 98 2.93 -14.27 13.32
C ARG A 98 2.47 -12.85 13.02
N PRO A 99 2.67 -11.90 13.95
CA PRO A 99 2.30 -10.51 13.76
C PRO A 99 3.15 -9.87 12.66
N ASN A 100 2.48 -9.38 11.62
CA ASN A 100 3.08 -8.70 10.49
C ASN A 100 2.29 -7.44 10.14
N ASN A 101 2.91 -6.54 9.36
CA ASN A 101 2.36 -5.30 8.83
C ASN A 101 1.21 -4.67 9.64
N GLY A 102 1.54 -3.75 10.54
CA GLY A 102 0.56 -3.05 11.38
C GLY A 102 0.45 -1.55 11.10
N SER A 103 -0.70 -0.97 11.43
CA SER A 103 -0.94 0.48 11.40
C SER A 103 -1.74 0.91 12.64
N VAL A 104 -1.56 2.17 13.06
CA VAL A 104 -2.20 2.72 14.26
C VAL A 104 -2.77 4.11 13.96
N ALA A 105 -3.96 4.36 14.49
CA ALA A 105 -4.71 5.62 14.38
C ALA A 105 -4.37 6.58 15.52
N ASP A 106 -4.78 7.84 15.38
CA ASP A 106 -4.49 8.90 16.36
C ASP A 106 -5.21 8.70 17.70
N ASN A 107 -6.27 7.90 17.72
CA ASN A 107 -6.97 7.51 18.94
C ASN A 107 -6.37 6.27 19.64
N GLY A 108 -5.32 5.66 19.07
CA GLY A 108 -4.67 4.46 19.61
C GLY A 108 -5.29 3.14 19.15
N THR A 109 -6.37 3.17 18.36
CA THR A 109 -6.89 1.98 17.65
C THR A 109 -5.85 1.52 16.64
N PHE A 110 -5.62 0.22 16.53
CA PHE A 110 -4.59 -0.32 15.65
C PHE A 110 -5.00 -1.61 14.98
N CYS A 111 -4.46 -1.85 13.79
CA CYS A 111 -4.62 -3.10 13.06
C CYS A 111 -3.29 -3.85 12.94
N LEU A 112 -3.36 -5.17 12.86
CA LEU A 112 -2.22 -6.06 12.70
C LEU A 112 -2.63 -7.32 11.94
N GLU A 113 -1.75 -7.79 11.09
CA GLU A 113 -1.96 -9.03 10.34
C GLU A 113 -1.36 -10.21 11.11
N ASP A 114 -2.13 -11.27 11.32
CA ASP A 114 -1.57 -12.57 11.72
C ASP A 114 -1.37 -13.41 10.46
N TRP A 115 -0.12 -13.74 10.14
CA TRP A 115 0.21 -14.58 8.98
C TRP A 115 0.11 -16.09 9.27
N HIS A 116 -0.31 -16.46 10.48
CA HIS A 116 -0.44 -17.85 10.95
C HIS A 116 0.88 -18.64 10.86
N PHE A 117 0.85 -19.87 11.37
CA PHE A 117 1.94 -20.83 11.24
C PHE A 117 1.77 -21.73 10.01
N GLY A 118 2.88 -22.29 9.56
CA GLY A 118 2.90 -23.26 8.46
C GLY A 118 2.78 -22.62 7.08
N SER A 119 2.31 -23.42 6.12
CA SER A 119 2.27 -23.06 4.69
C SER A 119 0.86 -22.89 4.12
N THR A 120 -0.18 -23.05 4.95
CA THR A 120 -1.56 -22.83 4.55
C THR A 120 -1.75 -21.37 4.15
N LEU A 121 -2.32 -21.14 2.97
CA LEU A 121 -2.67 -19.79 2.51
C LEU A 121 -3.81 -19.24 3.37
N SER A 122 -3.48 -18.53 4.43
CA SER A 122 -4.44 -18.02 5.40
C SER A 122 -3.83 -16.88 6.19
N GLY A 123 -4.68 -16.10 6.83
CA GLY A 123 -4.28 -15.13 7.82
C GLY A 123 -5.48 -14.63 8.60
N THR A 124 -5.22 -13.84 9.63
CA THR A 124 -6.27 -13.15 10.36
C THR A 124 -5.98 -11.66 10.40
N PHE A 125 -6.93 -10.86 9.91
CA PHE A 125 -6.88 -9.42 10.05
C PHE A 125 -7.52 -9.01 11.38
N HIS A 126 -6.72 -8.44 12.27
CA HIS A 126 -7.20 -7.95 13.55
C HIS A 126 -7.22 -6.43 13.60
N VAL A 127 -8.24 -5.88 14.26
CA VAL A 127 -8.27 -4.49 14.69
C VAL A 127 -8.60 -4.47 16.18
N PHE A 128 -7.81 -3.73 16.96
CA PHE A 128 -7.96 -3.59 18.40
C PHE A 128 -8.12 -2.13 18.78
N ASN A 129 -8.80 -1.86 19.89
CA ASN A 129 -8.78 -0.54 20.50
C ASN A 129 -7.45 -0.27 21.23
N GLU A 130 -7.31 0.92 21.83
CA GLU A 130 -6.10 1.37 22.53
C GLU A 130 -5.73 0.54 23.77
N LYS A 131 -6.64 -0.31 24.24
CA LYS A 131 -6.46 -1.24 25.36
C LYS A 131 -6.13 -2.67 24.91
N GLY A 132 -6.02 -2.91 23.60
CA GLY A 132 -5.79 -4.24 23.03
C GLY A 132 -7.03 -5.12 23.00
N VAL A 133 -8.24 -4.56 23.18
CA VAL A 133 -9.49 -5.32 23.06
C VAL A 133 -9.87 -5.41 21.58
N PRO A 134 -10.18 -6.60 21.04
CA PRO A 134 -10.58 -6.75 19.64
C PRO A 134 -11.86 -5.97 19.29
N ILE A 135 -11.83 -5.26 18.17
CA ILE A 135 -12.99 -4.65 17.49
C ILE A 135 -13.37 -5.52 16.29
N ILE A 136 -12.38 -5.87 15.46
CA ILE A 136 -12.54 -6.77 14.30
C ILE A 136 -11.57 -7.93 14.45
N THR A 137 -12.03 -9.13 14.13
CA THR A 137 -11.19 -10.32 13.91
C THR A 137 -11.76 -11.04 12.70
N LYS A 138 -11.07 -10.94 11.57
CA LYS A 138 -11.48 -11.52 10.31
C LYS A 138 -10.47 -12.58 9.88
N GLU A 139 -10.84 -13.84 10.09
CA GLU A 139 -10.12 -14.97 9.53
C GLU A 139 -10.33 -14.99 8.01
N LEU A 140 -9.25 -15.27 7.29
CA LEU A 140 -9.19 -15.24 5.84
C LEU A 140 -8.58 -16.53 5.31
N SER A 141 -9.21 -17.12 4.30
CA SER A 141 -8.74 -18.34 3.63
C SER A 141 -7.66 -18.06 2.57
N ALA A 142 -7.07 -16.87 2.58
CA ALA A 142 -6.02 -16.41 1.68
C ALA A 142 -5.02 -15.55 2.46
N ASN A 143 -3.78 -15.44 1.97
CA ASN A 143 -2.78 -14.57 2.57
C ASN A 143 -3.22 -13.10 2.45
N ILE A 144 -3.01 -12.32 3.51
CA ILE A 144 -3.19 -10.88 3.50
C ILE A 144 -2.04 -10.24 2.70
N LEU A 145 -2.36 -9.30 1.82
CA LEU A 145 -1.39 -8.61 0.96
C LEU A 145 -1.08 -7.21 1.47
N ASP A 146 -2.08 -6.49 1.94
CA ASP A 146 -1.95 -5.16 2.51
C ASP A 146 -3.14 -4.86 3.44
N SER A 147 -2.94 -3.97 4.40
CA SER A 147 -3.96 -3.51 5.32
C SER A 147 -3.69 -2.12 5.86
N GLY A 148 -4.73 -1.48 6.38
CA GLY A 148 -4.59 -0.13 6.95
C GLY A 148 -5.79 0.31 7.76
N ILE A 149 -5.58 1.37 8.54
CA ILE A 149 -6.58 2.02 9.38
C ILE A 149 -6.63 3.51 9.08
N SER A 150 -7.82 4.11 9.14
CA SER A 150 -8.00 5.55 8.94
C SER A 150 -7.42 6.35 10.10
N GLN A 151 -7.10 7.62 9.85
CA GLN A 151 -6.41 8.45 10.84
C GLN A 151 -7.19 8.57 12.14
N SER A 152 -8.52 8.72 12.07
CA SER A 152 -9.35 8.80 13.28
C SER A 152 -9.65 7.44 13.93
N GLY A 153 -9.32 6.34 13.24
CA GLY A 153 -9.67 4.98 13.66
C GLY A 153 -11.14 4.62 13.38
N ARG A 154 -11.79 5.28 12.41
CA ARG A 154 -13.18 4.99 12.02
C ARG A 154 -13.29 3.82 11.05
N LEU A 155 -12.37 3.70 10.11
CA LEU A 155 -12.39 2.69 9.05
C LEU A 155 -11.10 1.87 9.05
N ALA A 156 -11.19 0.63 8.60
CA ALA A 156 -10.03 -0.17 8.25
C ALA A 156 -10.27 -0.96 6.96
N PHE A 157 -9.20 -1.29 6.24
CA PHE A 157 -9.26 -2.19 5.10
C PHE A 157 -8.22 -3.30 5.23
N CYS A 158 -8.48 -4.40 4.55
CA CYS A 158 -7.43 -5.35 4.19
C CYS A 158 -7.66 -5.87 2.76
N THR A 159 -6.60 -6.36 2.14
CA THR A 159 -6.64 -7.03 0.84
C THR A 159 -6.00 -8.40 0.95
N THR A 160 -6.45 -9.32 0.11
CA THR A 160 -5.90 -10.67 0.04
C THR A 160 -5.24 -10.95 -1.30
N ALA A 161 -4.22 -11.79 -1.27
CA ALA A 161 -3.56 -12.31 -2.45
C ALA A 161 -4.49 -13.26 -3.24
N ASN A 162 -4.11 -13.59 -4.48
CA ASN A 162 -4.80 -14.62 -5.23
C ASN A 162 -4.61 -16.01 -4.57
N SER A 163 -5.68 -16.80 -4.54
CA SER A 163 -5.71 -18.13 -3.91
C SER A 163 -6.80 -19.00 -4.59
N PRO A 164 -6.89 -20.30 -4.28
CA PRO A 164 -7.99 -21.15 -4.77
C PRO A 164 -9.26 -21.08 -3.89
N THR A 165 -9.36 -20.13 -2.96
CA THR A 165 -10.41 -20.07 -1.93
C THR A 165 -11.36 -18.87 -2.13
N GLU A 166 -12.40 -18.75 -1.31
CA GLU A 166 -13.39 -17.67 -1.45
C GLU A 166 -12.82 -16.26 -1.20
N ASP A 167 -11.80 -16.17 -0.34
CA ASP A 167 -11.07 -14.93 -0.06
C ASP A 167 -9.98 -14.63 -1.09
N ALA A 168 -9.97 -15.28 -2.26
CA ALA A 168 -9.02 -14.97 -3.33
C ALA A 168 -9.22 -13.56 -3.88
N HIS A 169 -8.14 -12.76 -3.89
CA HIS A 169 -8.10 -11.44 -4.52
C HIS A 169 -9.29 -10.55 -4.09
N LYS A 170 -9.47 -10.40 -2.78
CA LYS A 170 -10.54 -9.62 -2.18
C LYS A 170 -10.01 -8.34 -1.57
N LEU A 171 -10.90 -7.36 -1.52
CA LEU A 171 -10.79 -6.10 -0.79
C LEU A 171 -11.93 -6.02 0.20
N PHE A 172 -11.58 -5.78 1.45
CA PHE A 172 -12.50 -5.66 2.57
C PHE A 172 -12.45 -4.25 3.12
N LEU A 173 -13.61 -3.73 3.55
CA LEU A 173 -13.71 -2.48 4.31
C LEU A 173 -14.53 -2.73 5.57
N PHE A 174 -14.11 -2.13 6.68
CA PHE A 174 -14.74 -2.29 7.98
C PHE A 174 -15.08 -0.92 8.58
N ASP A 175 -16.26 -0.80 9.21
CA ASP A 175 -16.60 0.30 10.10
C ASP A 175 -16.26 -0.11 11.52
N LEU A 176 -15.26 0.55 12.10
CA LEU A 176 -14.73 0.23 13.42
C LEU A 176 -15.58 0.80 14.55
N LYS A 177 -16.38 1.83 14.28
CA LYS A 177 -17.34 2.36 15.27
C LYS A 177 -18.46 1.36 15.49
N GLU A 178 -18.92 0.73 14.41
CA GLU A 178 -20.00 -0.27 14.45
C GLU A 178 -19.47 -1.71 14.63
N GLY A 179 -18.15 -1.92 14.54
CA GLY A 179 -17.52 -3.22 14.72
C GLY A 179 -17.92 -4.23 13.65
N ARG A 180 -18.15 -3.79 12.40
CA ARG A 180 -18.66 -4.66 11.33
C ARG A 180 -17.93 -4.48 10.00
N GLN A 181 -17.98 -5.53 9.19
CA GLN A 181 -17.61 -5.47 7.78
C GLN A 181 -18.67 -4.68 7.00
N LEU A 182 -18.22 -3.74 6.17
CA LEU A 182 -19.05 -3.01 5.22
C LEU A 182 -19.22 -3.81 3.93
N PHE A 183 -18.10 -4.24 3.34
CA PHE A 183 -18.12 -5.07 2.13
C PHE A 183 -16.91 -6.01 2.05
N ALA A 184 -17.02 -6.98 1.14
CA ALA A 184 -15.94 -7.83 0.66
C ALA A 184 -16.11 -8.05 -0.85
N VAL A 185 -15.32 -7.38 -1.67
CA VAL A 185 -15.45 -7.38 -3.14
C VAL A 185 -14.15 -7.77 -3.80
N THR A 186 -14.21 -8.21 -5.05
CA THR A 186 -13.02 -8.29 -5.89
C THR A 186 -12.72 -6.89 -6.42
N PRO A 187 -11.50 -6.35 -6.25
CA PRO A 187 -11.14 -5.02 -6.76
C PRO A 187 -11.49 -4.89 -8.24
N ALA A 188 -12.28 -3.88 -8.57
CA ALA A 188 -12.75 -3.66 -9.93
C ALA A 188 -11.70 -3.00 -10.83
N ARG A 189 -10.67 -2.40 -10.22
CA ARG A 189 -9.61 -1.62 -10.84
C ARG A 189 -8.31 -1.78 -10.04
N ALA A 190 -7.17 -1.59 -10.71
CA ALA A 190 -5.87 -1.56 -10.05
C ALA A 190 -5.71 -0.26 -9.22
N CYS A 191 -4.84 -0.31 -8.21
CA CYS A 191 -4.42 0.87 -7.47
C CYS A 191 -3.02 0.64 -6.87
N GLU A 192 -2.35 1.73 -6.54
CA GLU A 192 -1.05 1.71 -5.86
C GLU A 192 -1.21 1.58 -4.34
N ARG A 193 -2.22 2.26 -3.79
CA ARG A 193 -2.47 2.32 -2.34
C ARG A 193 -3.89 2.77 -2.05
N PHE A 194 -4.35 2.47 -0.85
CA PHE A 194 -5.62 2.95 -0.34
C PHE A 194 -5.45 4.11 0.66
N GLY A 195 -6.46 4.95 0.72
CA GLY A 195 -6.71 5.95 1.75
C GLY A 195 -8.20 5.98 2.07
N PHE A 196 -8.64 6.99 2.83
CA PHE A 196 -10.00 7.04 3.35
C PHE A 196 -10.63 8.42 3.18
N ASP A 197 -11.93 8.43 2.90
CA ASP A 197 -12.81 9.56 3.21
C ASP A 197 -13.72 9.12 4.35
N GLU A 198 -13.36 9.54 5.57
CA GLU A 198 -14.07 9.12 6.79
C GLU A 198 -15.43 9.80 6.96
N THR A 199 -15.66 10.93 6.27
CA THR A 199 -16.93 11.66 6.33
C THR A 199 -17.98 10.96 5.50
N ALA A 200 -17.61 10.54 4.29
CA ALA A 200 -18.49 9.81 3.38
C ALA A 200 -18.46 8.28 3.58
N LEU A 201 -17.60 7.77 4.47
CA LEU A 201 -17.33 6.35 4.69
C LEU A 201 -16.89 5.61 3.41
N GLN A 202 -15.93 6.20 2.69
CA GLN A 202 -15.45 5.68 1.41
C GLN A 202 -13.99 5.25 1.51
N LEU A 203 -13.67 4.22 0.74
CA LEU A 203 -12.28 3.81 0.53
C LEU A 203 -11.77 4.49 -0.76
N VAL A 204 -10.66 5.22 -0.64
CA VAL A 204 -10.06 6.00 -1.73
C VAL A 204 -8.90 5.21 -2.31
N ALA A 205 -9.04 4.72 -3.53
CA ALA A 205 -7.98 4.04 -4.26
C ALA A 205 -7.15 5.06 -5.04
N ARG A 206 -5.84 5.10 -4.78
CA ARG A 206 -4.91 6.03 -5.42
C ARG A 206 -4.13 5.34 -6.52
N VAL A 207 -4.00 6.00 -7.67
CA VAL A 207 -3.33 5.46 -8.84
C VAL A 207 -1.89 5.96 -8.93
N ALA A 208 -0.99 5.10 -9.39
CA ALA A 208 0.43 5.45 -9.57
C ALA A 208 0.54 6.62 -10.57
N GLY A 209 1.29 7.66 -10.20
CA GLY A 209 1.44 8.87 -11.02
C GLY A 209 0.39 9.95 -10.77
N GLY A 210 -0.65 9.66 -9.98
CA GLY A 210 -1.70 10.61 -9.62
C GLY A 210 -3.09 10.14 -10.04
N GLY A 211 -4.10 10.85 -9.53
CA GLY A 211 -5.50 10.45 -9.69
C GLY A 211 -5.96 9.47 -8.61
N GLU A 212 -7.27 9.42 -8.42
CA GLU A 212 -7.92 8.56 -7.45
C GLU A 212 -9.35 8.24 -7.88
N TYR A 213 -9.85 7.12 -7.38
CA TYR A 213 -11.25 6.73 -7.49
C TYR A 213 -11.71 6.12 -6.16
N ARG A 214 -13.00 5.86 -6.00
CA ARG A 214 -13.59 5.55 -4.70
C ARG A 214 -14.52 4.35 -4.73
N TYR A 215 -14.52 3.61 -3.63
CA TYR A 215 -15.51 2.59 -3.30
C TYR A 215 -16.48 3.11 -2.25
N GLY A 216 -17.77 2.86 -2.45
CA GLY A 216 -18.83 3.11 -1.48
C GLY A 216 -18.86 2.05 -0.37
N THR A 217 -19.79 2.20 0.56
CA THR A 217 -19.96 1.28 1.70
C THR A 217 -20.47 -0.10 1.30
N ASP A 218 -21.01 -0.25 0.10
CA ASP A 218 -21.43 -1.51 -0.52
C ASP A 218 -20.33 -2.16 -1.39
N GLY A 219 -19.19 -1.49 -1.54
CA GLY A 219 -18.10 -1.93 -2.40
C GLY A 219 -18.30 -1.62 -3.88
N ALA A 220 -19.32 -0.84 -4.25
CA ALA A 220 -19.48 -0.34 -5.60
C ALA A 220 -18.48 0.79 -5.90
N LEU A 221 -17.99 0.84 -7.14
CA LEU A 221 -17.25 2.00 -7.62
C LEU A 221 -18.20 3.20 -7.74
N LEU A 222 -17.82 4.32 -7.16
CA LEU A 222 -18.63 5.53 -7.17
C LEU A 222 -18.42 6.38 -8.43
N ASP A 223 -17.24 6.27 -9.05
CA ASP A 223 -16.89 7.03 -10.25
C ASP A 223 -16.05 6.15 -11.20
N GLU A 224 -16.74 5.45 -12.11
CA GLU A 224 -16.08 4.59 -13.08
C GLU A 224 -15.28 5.39 -14.13
N SER A 225 -15.77 6.58 -14.52
CA SER A 225 -15.10 7.40 -15.53
C SER A 225 -13.80 7.97 -14.98
N ALA A 226 -13.82 8.55 -13.77
CA ALA A 226 -12.60 9.05 -13.14
C ALA A 226 -11.61 7.93 -12.85
N ALA A 227 -12.08 6.71 -12.56
CA ALA A 227 -11.20 5.55 -12.40
C ALA A 227 -10.48 5.21 -13.71
N ASP A 228 -11.20 5.15 -14.82
CA ASP A 228 -10.62 4.88 -16.14
C ASP A 228 -9.64 6.01 -16.54
N ASP A 229 -10.01 7.27 -16.33
CA ASP A 229 -9.15 8.43 -16.62
C ASP A 229 -7.86 8.42 -15.79
N ALA A 230 -7.97 8.15 -14.48
CA ALA A 230 -6.82 8.05 -13.59
C ALA A 230 -5.87 6.93 -14.01
N LEU A 231 -6.41 5.76 -14.38
CA LEU A 231 -5.61 4.61 -14.82
C LEU A 231 -4.98 4.83 -16.20
N LEU A 232 -5.68 5.47 -17.14
CA LEU A 232 -5.09 5.87 -18.42
C LEU A 232 -3.98 6.92 -18.21
N ALA A 233 -4.06 7.74 -17.18
CA ALA A 233 -3.03 8.72 -16.80
C ALA A 233 -1.87 8.12 -15.98
N SER A 234 -1.96 6.85 -15.58
CA SER A 234 -1.01 6.24 -14.66
C SER A 234 0.43 6.20 -15.20
N THR A 235 1.39 6.27 -14.29
CA THR A 235 2.82 6.00 -14.58
C THR A 235 3.14 4.50 -14.60
N ASN A 236 2.25 3.63 -14.14
CA ASN A 236 2.39 2.19 -14.31
C ASN A 236 1.85 1.76 -15.68
N TYR A 237 2.75 1.44 -16.61
CA TYR A 237 2.37 1.08 -17.97
C TYR A 237 1.49 -0.18 -18.05
N SER A 238 1.57 -1.10 -17.09
CA SER A 238 0.72 -2.30 -17.08
C SER A 238 -0.74 -1.95 -16.80
N ASP A 239 -0.98 -1.04 -15.85
CA ASP A 239 -2.31 -0.54 -15.51
C ASP A 239 -2.94 0.21 -16.70
N VAL A 240 -2.15 1.04 -17.40
CA VAL A 240 -2.60 1.75 -18.60
C VAL A 240 -3.00 0.75 -19.70
N ILE A 241 -2.16 -0.25 -20.01
CA ILE A 241 -2.41 -1.22 -21.08
C ILE A 241 -3.65 -2.06 -20.80
N LEU A 242 -3.81 -2.56 -19.57
CA LEU A 242 -4.96 -3.38 -19.17
C LEU A 242 -6.26 -2.57 -19.15
N THR A 243 -6.21 -1.33 -18.67
CA THR A 243 -7.36 -0.42 -18.67
C THR A 243 -7.78 -0.11 -20.10
N ALA A 244 -6.84 0.30 -20.95
CA ALA A 244 -7.09 0.55 -22.38
C ALA A 244 -7.72 -0.66 -23.08
N GLU A 245 -7.21 -1.88 -22.85
CA GLU A 245 -7.79 -3.10 -23.44
C GLU A 245 -9.24 -3.34 -22.96
N SER A 246 -9.52 -3.09 -21.68
CA SER A 246 -10.86 -3.19 -21.12
C SER A 246 -11.82 -2.16 -21.75
N MET A 247 -11.39 -0.91 -21.87
CA MET A 247 -12.18 0.17 -22.47
C MET A 247 -12.52 -0.14 -23.94
N LEU A 248 -11.55 -0.62 -24.73
CA LEU A 248 -11.76 -0.95 -26.14
C LEU A 248 -12.84 -2.04 -26.37
N LYS A 249 -13.04 -2.95 -25.41
CA LYS A 249 -14.12 -3.97 -25.50
C LYS A 249 -15.52 -3.36 -25.45
N ARG A 250 -15.66 -2.16 -24.90
CA ARG A 250 -16.94 -1.44 -24.77
C ARG A 250 -17.32 -0.60 -25.99
N LYS A 251 -16.50 -0.60 -27.05
CA LYS A 251 -16.69 0.21 -28.27
C LYS A 251 -16.86 1.71 -27.95
N PRO A 252 -15.81 2.34 -27.40
CA PRO A 252 -15.88 3.72 -26.94
C PRO A 252 -16.03 4.71 -28.11
N ALA A 253 -16.40 5.95 -27.79
CA ALA A 253 -16.52 7.01 -28.78
C ALA A 253 -15.15 7.41 -29.37
N VAL A 254 -15.14 8.12 -30.50
CA VAL A 254 -13.91 8.51 -31.18
C VAL A 254 -12.96 9.32 -30.28
N ALA A 255 -13.47 10.28 -29.51
CA ALA A 255 -12.65 11.07 -28.58
C ALA A 255 -11.99 10.21 -27.49
N GLU A 256 -12.70 9.20 -26.98
CA GLU A 256 -12.14 8.24 -26.02
C GLU A 256 -11.07 7.35 -26.67
N LEU A 257 -11.28 6.90 -27.92
CA LEU A 257 -10.29 6.13 -28.67
C LEU A 257 -8.98 6.90 -28.85
N GLU A 258 -9.05 8.19 -29.14
CA GLU A 258 -7.88 9.07 -29.26
C GLU A 258 -7.14 9.19 -27.92
N SER A 259 -7.87 9.35 -26.81
CA SER A 259 -7.28 9.38 -25.46
C SER A 259 -6.60 8.06 -25.10
N ILE A 260 -7.27 6.92 -25.39
CA ILE A 260 -6.72 5.57 -25.20
C ILE A 260 -5.43 5.40 -26.00
N LEU A 261 -5.44 5.79 -27.28
CA LEU A 261 -4.26 5.68 -28.14
C LEU A 261 -3.10 6.52 -27.61
N ALA A 262 -3.36 7.76 -27.19
CA ALA A 262 -2.35 8.62 -26.57
C ALA A 262 -1.78 7.98 -25.30
N ALA A 263 -2.62 7.39 -24.44
CA ALA A 263 -2.20 6.69 -23.24
C ALA A 263 -1.31 5.48 -23.54
N LEU A 264 -1.66 4.67 -24.54
CA LEU A 264 -0.87 3.51 -24.97
C LEU A 264 0.52 3.91 -25.49
N ILE A 265 0.60 4.97 -26.30
CA ILE A 265 1.88 5.51 -26.78
C ILE A 265 2.75 5.94 -25.60
N ARG A 266 2.19 6.64 -24.61
CA ARG A 266 2.93 7.01 -23.39
C ARG A 266 3.37 5.80 -22.59
N ALA A 267 2.49 4.82 -22.37
CA ALA A 267 2.80 3.60 -21.62
C ALA A 267 3.96 2.82 -22.25
N ARG A 268 4.02 2.75 -23.58
CA ARG A 268 5.15 2.19 -24.31
C ARG A 268 6.45 2.95 -24.04
N GLY A 269 6.41 4.28 -24.08
CA GLY A 269 7.54 5.15 -23.74
C GLY A 269 7.99 5.09 -22.29
N LEU A 270 7.07 4.82 -21.34
CA LEU A 270 7.37 4.66 -19.91
C LEU A 270 8.15 3.38 -19.58
N GLY A 271 8.28 2.45 -20.52
CA GLY A 271 9.10 1.25 -20.35
C GLY A 271 8.46 -0.04 -20.81
N ALA A 272 7.19 -0.05 -21.27
CA ALA A 272 6.58 -1.28 -21.77
C ALA A 272 7.36 -1.85 -22.98
N ASP A 273 7.93 -1.00 -23.83
CA ASP A 273 8.76 -1.43 -24.95
C ASP A 273 10.12 -2.01 -24.52
N GLY A 274 10.61 -1.64 -23.34
CA GLY A 274 11.81 -2.21 -22.74
C GLY A 274 11.56 -3.55 -22.04
N ASN A 275 10.30 -3.92 -21.79
CA ASN A 275 9.92 -5.13 -21.10
C ASN A 275 9.41 -6.21 -22.10
N PRO A 276 10.15 -7.31 -22.34
CA PRO A 276 9.75 -8.34 -23.30
C PRO A 276 8.40 -9.00 -22.99
N ALA A 277 7.98 -9.02 -21.72
CA ALA A 277 6.68 -9.57 -21.33
C ALA A 277 5.50 -8.65 -21.72
N TRP A 278 5.73 -7.34 -21.78
CA TRP A 278 4.69 -6.34 -21.99
C TRP A 278 4.69 -5.72 -23.38
N LYS A 279 5.85 -5.61 -24.05
CA LYS A 279 5.94 -5.02 -25.40
C LYS A 279 4.92 -5.63 -26.39
N PRO A 280 4.77 -6.96 -26.51
CA PRO A 280 3.81 -7.54 -27.45
C PRO A 280 2.36 -7.19 -27.11
N THR A 281 2.03 -7.12 -25.81
CA THR A 281 0.70 -6.74 -25.33
C THR A 281 0.42 -5.26 -25.60
N GLY A 282 1.38 -4.37 -25.32
CA GLY A 282 1.25 -2.95 -25.63
C GLY A 282 1.01 -2.69 -27.13
N LEU A 283 1.78 -3.35 -27.99
CA LEU A 283 1.58 -3.31 -29.46
C LEU A 283 0.22 -3.85 -29.88
N LYS A 284 -0.21 -5.00 -29.33
CA LYS A 284 -1.54 -5.56 -29.58
C LYS A 284 -2.63 -4.53 -29.27
N VAL A 285 -2.60 -3.93 -28.08
CA VAL A 285 -3.67 -3.02 -27.62
C VAL A 285 -3.63 -1.71 -28.40
N GLN A 286 -2.45 -1.19 -28.74
CA GLN A 286 -2.31 -0.04 -29.63
C GLN A 286 -2.90 -0.33 -31.02
N GLY A 287 -2.64 -1.51 -31.58
CA GLY A 287 -3.23 -1.91 -32.86
C GLY A 287 -4.76 -2.02 -32.81
N LEU A 288 -5.33 -2.48 -31.68
CA LEU A 288 -6.79 -2.48 -31.48
C LEU A 288 -7.37 -1.05 -31.47
N ALA A 289 -6.67 -0.09 -30.87
CA ALA A 289 -7.09 1.31 -30.88
C ALA A 289 -7.04 1.90 -32.30
N HIS A 290 -5.95 1.69 -33.05
CA HIS A 290 -5.84 2.10 -34.45
C HIS A 290 -6.94 1.47 -35.33
N GLU A 291 -7.21 0.18 -35.17
CA GLU A 291 -8.29 -0.51 -35.90
C GLU A 291 -9.65 0.15 -35.63
N ALA A 292 -9.95 0.47 -34.37
CA ALA A 292 -11.20 1.11 -33.97
C ALA A 292 -11.32 2.55 -34.50
N LEU A 293 -10.20 3.25 -34.68
CA LEU A 293 -10.12 4.58 -35.33
C LEU A 293 -10.16 4.53 -36.86
N GLY A 294 -10.24 3.33 -37.47
CA GLY A 294 -10.18 3.17 -38.93
C GLY A 294 -8.78 3.34 -39.53
N GLN A 295 -7.74 3.38 -38.71
CA GLN A 295 -6.34 3.58 -39.09
C GLN A 295 -5.71 2.22 -39.42
N ALA A 296 -6.11 1.65 -40.57
CA ALA A 296 -5.81 0.27 -40.91
C ALA A 296 -4.30 -0.01 -41.09
N SER A 297 -3.54 0.93 -41.65
CA SER A 297 -2.10 0.74 -41.90
C SER A 297 -1.31 0.67 -40.59
N GLU A 298 -1.64 1.54 -39.64
CA GLU A 298 -1.04 1.63 -38.31
C GLU A 298 -1.39 0.40 -37.47
N ALA A 299 -2.65 -0.06 -37.55
CA ALA A 299 -3.11 -1.27 -36.89
C ALA A 299 -2.34 -2.51 -37.39
N ILE A 300 -2.18 -2.65 -38.71
CA ILE A 300 -1.41 -3.74 -39.33
C ILE A 300 0.03 -3.74 -38.81
N GLY A 301 0.72 -2.60 -38.84
CA GLY A 301 2.10 -2.50 -38.37
C GLY A 301 2.26 -2.91 -36.91
N CYS A 302 1.35 -2.49 -36.03
CA CYS A 302 1.34 -2.90 -34.63
C CYS A 302 1.14 -4.42 -34.47
N TYR A 303 0.22 -5.00 -35.24
CA TYR A 303 -0.08 -6.43 -35.18
C TYR A 303 1.05 -7.31 -35.70
N GLU A 304 1.69 -6.93 -36.80
CA GLU A 304 2.85 -7.63 -37.34
C GLU A 304 4.00 -7.65 -36.34
N GLU A 305 4.31 -6.50 -35.72
CA GLU A 305 5.36 -6.45 -34.70
C GLU A 305 4.97 -7.28 -33.46
N ALA A 306 3.72 -7.18 -33.00
CA ALA A 306 3.24 -7.96 -31.86
C ALA A 306 3.37 -9.48 -32.10
N LEU A 307 2.99 -9.97 -33.29
CA LEU A 307 3.10 -11.39 -33.66
C LEU A 307 4.53 -11.85 -33.83
N ARG A 308 5.41 -10.98 -34.35
CA ARG A 308 6.84 -11.28 -34.48
C ARG A 308 7.47 -11.53 -33.10
N LEU A 309 7.06 -10.75 -32.09
CA LEU A 309 7.56 -10.89 -30.72
C LEU A 309 6.87 -12.03 -29.96
N ASN A 310 5.56 -12.21 -30.17
CA ASN A 310 4.79 -13.29 -29.56
C ASN A 310 3.73 -13.83 -30.56
N PRO A 311 4.03 -14.93 -31.27
CA PRO A 311 3.11 -15.53 -32.23
C PRO A 311 1.77 -16.00 -31.63
N LYS A 312 1.69 -16.17 -30.31
CA LYS A 312 0.50 -16.61 -29.57
C LYS A 312 -0.29 -15.47 -28.92
N ILE A 313 0.02 -14.20 -29.22
CA ILE A 313 -0.64 -13.03 -28.62
C ILE A 313 -2.12 -12.84 -29.04
N GLY A 314 -2.63 -13.66 -29.95
CA GLY A 314 -4.06 -13.80 -30.22
C GLY A 314 -4.67 -12.82 -31.23
N ILE A 315 -3.87 -12.09 -32.01
CA ILE A 315 -4.38 -11.10 -33.00
C ILE A 315 -4.30 -11.55 -34.46
N LYS A 316 -3.79 -12.75 -34.76
CA LYS A 316 -3.56 -13.21 -36.14
C LYS A 316 -4.79 -13.09 -37.06
N ARG A 317 -5.97 -13.50 -36.57
CA ARG A 317 -7.21 -13.40 -37.34
C ARG A 317 -7.62 -11.95 -37.64
N LYS A 318 -7.33 -11.02 -36.72
CA LYS A 318 -7.60 -9.58 -36.94
C LYS A 318 -6.69 -9.02 -38.02
N LEU A 319 -5.39 -9.34 -37.96
CA LEU A 319 -4.43 -8.98 -39.00
C LEU A 319 -4.85 -9.50 -40.38
N ASP A 320 -5.16 -10.79 -40.49
CA ASP A 320 -5.61 -11.41 -41.75
C ASP A 320 -6.87 -10.72 -42.32
N SER A 321 -7.80 -10.33 -41.45
CA SER A 321 -9.02 -9.61 -41.86
C SER A 321 -8.72 -8.19 -42.34
N LEU A 322 -7.76 -7.49 -41.74
CA LEU A 322 -7.38 -6.15 -42.15
C LEU A 322 -6.64 -6.15 -43.49
N LEU A 323 -5.71 -7.09 -43.68
CA LEU A 323 -4.97 -7.24 -44.94
C LEU A 323 -5.89 -7.50 -46.14
N LYS A 324 -6.98 -8.25 -45.95
CA LYS A 324 -7.99 -8.49 -47.00
C LYS A 324 -8.86 -7.28 -47.34
N ARG A 325 -8.98 -6.33 -46.41
CA ARG A 325 -9.81 -5.12 -46.56
C ARG A 325 -9.02 -3.93 -47.07
N LYS A 326 -7.69 -4.01 -47.04
CA LYS A 326 -6.81 -3.01 -47.63
C LYS A 326 -6.87 -3.19 -49.15
N PRO A 327 -7.42 -2.23 -49.91
CA PRO A 327 -7.39 -2.28 -51.38
C PRO A 327 -5.96 -2.25 -51.91
#